data_AF-D8UKH4-F1
#
_entry.id   AF-D8UKH4-F1
#
_cell.length_a   1.000
_cell.length_b   1.000
_cell.length_c   1.000
_cell.angle_alpha   90.00
_cell.angle_beta   90.00
_cell.angle_gamma   90.00
#
_symmetry.space_group_name_H-M   'P 1'
#
loop_
_entity.id
_entity.type
_entity.pdbx_description
1 polymer ?
#
loop_
_entity_poly.entity_id
_entity_poly.type
_entity_poly.pdbx_seq_one_letter_code
_entity_poly.pdbx_strand_id
1 'polypeptide(L)' 'LAPCLTVLFNRIYGAEYPREFTTSTLSPIFKKGGESCCDNYRGIAVGGPLCKLYANIIGRRLNNYCEGNRLRAVSQAGCR' A
#
# COMPACT_ATOMS: atom_id res chain seq x y z
N LEU A 1 10.02 14.59 -13.71
CA LEU A 1 9.30 14.13 -12.49
C LEU A 1 10.04 13.03 -11.73
N ALA A 2 10.46 11.94 -12.39
CA ALA A 2 11.13 10.81 -11.72
C ALA A 2 12.37 11.18 -10.86
N PRO A 3 13.30 12.06 -11.29
CA PRO A 3 14.43 12.45 -10.46
C PRO A 3 14.03 13.10 -9.13
N CYS A 4 13.01 13.97 -9.17
CA CYS A 4 12.48 14.63 -7.96
C CYS A 4 11.84 13.62 -7.00
N LEU A 5 11.08 12.65 -7.53
CA LEU A 5 10.48 11.59 -6.73
C LEU A 5 11.53 10.69 -6.09
N THR A 6 12.62 10.39 -6.80
CA THR A 6 13.74 9.63 -6.25
C THR A 6 14.36 10.36 -5.05
N VAL A 7 14.63 11.66 -5.17
CA VAL A 7 15.17 12.47 -4.06
C VAL A 7 14.20 12.48 -2.87
N LEU A 8 12.90 12.72 -3.13
CA LEU A 8 11.87 12.73 -2.10
C LEU A 8 11.78 11.39 -1.36
N PHE A 9 11.65 10.28 -2.10
CA PHE A 9 11.48 8.95 -1.52
C PHE A 9 12.73 8.47 -0.77
N ASN A 10 13.93 8.81 -1.26
CA ASN A 10 15.16 8.52 -0.52
C ASN A 10 15.25 9.32 0.78
N ARG A 11 14.78 10.58 0.78
CA ARG A 11 14.71 11.38 2.02
C ARG A 11 13.72 10.79 3.01
N ILE A 12 12.54 10.37 2.55
CA ILE A 12 11.53 9.70 3.39
C ILE A 12 12.07 8.40 3.96
N TYR A 13 12.84 7.62 3.20
CA TYR A 13 13.40 6.34 3.66
C TYR A 13 14.34 6.49 4.87
N GLY A 14 15.07 7.60 4.96
CA GLY A 14 16.00 7.89 6.07
C GLY A 14 15.46 8.85 7.12
N ALA A 15 14.19 9.26 7.04
CA ALA A 15 13.57 10.25 7.92
C ALA A 15 12.19 9.78 8.40
N GLU A 16 11.46 10.66 9.07
CA GLU A 16 10.08 10.41 9.46
C GLU A 16 9.15 10.31 8.25
N TYR A 17 8.15 9.42 8.35
CA TYR A 17 7.16 9.23 7.30
C TYR A 17 6.22 10.45 7.24
N PRO A 18 5.94 11.03 6.05
CA PRO A 18 5.12 12.23 5.94
C PRO A 18 3.69 12.00 6.45
N ARG A 19 3.17 12.95 7.25
CA ARG A 19 1.80 12.90 7.75
C ARG A 19 0.77 13.04 6.62
N GLU A 20 1.11 13.74 5.55
CA GLU A 20 0.27 13.86 4.35
C GLU A 20 0.03 12.50 3.71
N PHE A 21 0.99 11.57 3.83
CA PHE A 21 0.89 10.23 3.27
C PHE A 21 0.04 9.30 4.14
N THR A 22 -0.33 9.70 5.36
CA THR A 22 -1.21 8.93 6.26
C THR A 22 -2.67 9.31 6.10
N THR A 23 -3.00 10.28 5.25
CA THR A 23 -4.39 10.70 5.00
C THR A 23 -4.99 9.87 3.87
N SER A 24 -6.22 9.39 4.06
CA SER A 24 -6.95 8.59 3.08
C SER A 24 -8.44 8.92 3.06
N THR A 25 -9.06 8.83 1.90
CA THR A 25 -10.51 8.93 1.74
C THR A 25 -11.15 7.57 1.96
N LEU A 26 -12.14 7.48 2.85
CA LEU A 26 -12.92 6.24 3.02
C LEU A 26 -14.02 6.17 1.95
N SER A 27 -13.94 5.17 1.08
CA SER A 27 -14.92 4.93 0.01
C SER A 27 -15.67 3.62 0.25
N PRO A 28 -17.00 3.63 0.43
CA PRO A 28 -17.79 2.41 0.56
C PRO A 28 -17.99 1.76 -0.82
N ILE A 29 -17.64 0.47 -0.93
CA ILE A 29 -17.87 -0.33 -2.14
C ILE A 29 -18.85 -1.45 -1.81
N PHE A 30 -19.96 -1.52 -2.55
CA PHE A 30 -20.94 -2.58 -2.38
C PHE A 30 -20.32 -3.96 -2.65
N LYS A 31 -20.52 -4.93 -1.74
CA LYS A 31 -20.01 -6.31 -1.89
C LYS A 31 -21.07 -7.29 -2.41
N LYS A 32 -22.20 -7.41 -1.74
CA LYS A 32 -23.32 -8.36 -2.01
C LYS A 32 -24.45 -8.15 -1.00
N GLY A 33 -25.67 -8.61 -1.33
CA GLY A 33 -26.85 -8.52 -0.46
C GLY A 33 -27.82 -7.44 -0.93
N GLY A 34 -28.55 -6.82 0.00
CA GLY A 34 -29.38 -5.65 -0.29
C GLY A 34 -28.59 -4.34 -0.23
N GLU A 35 -28.73 -3.47 -1.22
CA GLU A 35 -28.03 -2.17 -1.31
C GLU A 35 -28.44 -1.18 -0.22
N SER A 36 -29.62 -1.34 0.38
CA SER A 36 -30.08 -0.49 1.49
C SER A 36 -29.43 -0.84 2.84
N CYS A 37 -28.70 -1.95 2.95
CA CYS A 37 -28.07 -2.38 4.19
C CYS A 37 -26.59 -1.97 4.22
N CYS A 38 -26.20 -1.12 5.17
CA CYS A 38 -24.83 -0.60 5.30
C CYS A 38 -23.76 -1.70 5.45
N ASP A 39 -24.09 -2.82 6.11
CA ASP A 39 -23.17 -3.95 6.30
C ASP A 39 -22.79 -4.64 4.98
N ASN A 40 -23.54 -4.38 3.90
CA ASN A 40 -23.28 -4.89 2.57
C ASN A 40 -22.27 -4.05 1.77
N TYR A 41 -21.62 -3.08 2.42
CA TYR A 41 -20.52 -2.30 1.86
C TYR A 41 -19.21 -2.64 2.56
N ARG A 42 -18.12 -2.57 1.81
CA ARG A 42 -16.74 -2.64 2.32
C ARG A 42 -16.16 -1.24 2.25
N GLY A 43 -15.75 -0.70 3.39
CA GLY A 43 -14.99 0.55 3.42
C GLY A 43 -13.58 0.33 2.90
N ILE A 44 -13.21 1.06 1.85
CA ILE A 44 -11.85 1.04 1.30
C ILE A 44 -11.19 2.38 1.61
N ALA A 45 -10.06 2.34 2.31
CA ALA A 45 -9.21 3.51 2.54
C ALA A 45 -8.38 3.80 1.28
N VAL A 46 -8.72 4.86 0.56
CA VAL A 46 -8.05 5.27 -0.67
C VAL A 46 -6.99 6.33 -0.30
N GLY A 47 -5.74 5.89 -0.18
CA GLY A 47 -4.59 6.78 0.02
C GLY A 47 -4.19 7.57 -1.23
N GLY A 48 -3.37 8.60 -1.03
CA GLY A 48 -2.82 9.43 -2.10
C GLY A 48 -1.91 8.65 -3.09
N PRO A 49 -1.77 9.11 -4.34
CA PRO A 49 -0.98 8.42 -5.35
C PRO A 49 0.51 8.34 -5.00
N LEU A 50 1.06 9.37 -4.36
CA LEU A 50 2.48 9.40 -3.97
C LEU A 50 2.79 8.38 -2.86
N CYS A 51 1.91 8.23 -1.86
CA CYS A 51 2.12 7.25 -0.80
C CYS A 51 1.99 5.81 -1.33
N LYS A 52 1.04 5.55 -2.25
CA LYS A 52 0.92 4.26 -2.92
C LYS A 52 2.13 3.94 -3.78
N LEU A 53 2.65 4.92 -4.53
CA LEU A 53 3.85 4.73 -5.33
C LEU A 53 5.06 4.39 -4.45
N TYR A 54 5.25 5.13 -3.35
CA TYR A 54 6.30 4.85 -2.38
C TYR A 54 6.15 3.44 -1.78
N ALA A 55 4.95 3.09 -1.30
CA ALA A 55 4.65 1.77 -0.74
C ALA A 55 4.92 0.64 -1.74
N ASN A 56 4.57 0.82 -3.02
CA ASN A 56 4.86 -0.17 -4.07
C ASN A 56 6.38 -0.35 -4.29
N ILE A 57 7.16 0.73 -4.26
CA ILE A 57 8.63 0.65 -4.39
C ILE A 57 9.23 -0.11 -3.22
N ILE A 58 8.83 0.21 -1.98
CA ILE A 58 9.29 -0.47 -0.78
C ILE A 58 8.84 -1.94 -0.77
N GLY A 59 7.57 -2.20 -1.09
CA GLY A 59 7.02 -3.55 -1.17
C GLY A 59 7.75 -4.41 -2.19
N ARG A 60 8.09 -3.87 -3.37
CA ARG A 60 8.90 -4.59 -4.37
C ARG A 60 10.30 -4.89 -3.86
N ARG A 61 10.97 -3.94 -3.20
CA ARG A 61 12.31 -4.16 -2.60
C ARG A 61 12.26 -5.26 -1.54
N LEU A 62 11.26 -5.22 -0.66
CA LEU A 62 11.06 -6.21 0.39
C LEU A 62 10.75 -7.59 -0.19
N ASN A 63 9.84 -7.69 -1.16
CA ASN A 63 9.52 -8.95 -1.83
C ASN A 63 10.75 -9.57 -2.47
N ASN A 64 11.52 -8.80 -3.24
CA ASN A 64 12.75 -9.29 -3.87
C ASN A 64 13.76 -9.79 -2.83
N TYR A 65 13.92 -9.07 -1.72
CA TYR A 65 14.80 -9.47 -0.63
C TYR A 65 14.32 -10.77 0.04
N CYS A 66 13.03 -10.88 0.35
CA CYS A 66 12.46 -12.07 0.98
C CYS A 66 12.55 -13.32 0.09
N GLU A 67 12.28 -13.21 -1.20
CA GLU A 67 12.39 -14.35 -2.13
C GLU A 67 13.86 -14.74 -2.34
N GLY A 68 14.75 -13.76 -2.57
CA GLY A 68 16.19 -14.01 -2.77
C GLY A 68 16.87 -14.68 -1.57
N ASN A 69 16.42 -14.37 -0.35
CA ASN A 69 16.95 -14.94 0.88
C ASN A 69 16.12 -16.12 1.43
N ARG A 70 15.13 -16.62 0.67
CA ARG A 70 14.24 -17.73 1.08
C ARG A 70 13.59 -17.50 2.46
N LEU A 71 13.23 -16.25 2.76
CA LEU A 71 12.60 -15.86 4.03
C LEU A 71 11.08 -16.11 4.05
N ARG A 72 10.54 -16.65 2.95
CA ARG A 72 9.12 -16.95 2.79
C ARG A 72 8.83 -18.37 3.27
N ALA A 73 7.68 -18.56 3.92
CA ALA A 73 7.22 -19.90 4.26
C ALA A 73 6.90 -20.68 2.97
N VAL A 74 7.26 -21.96 2.95
CA VAL A 74 7.08 -22.83 1.78
C VAL A 74 5.61 -22.96 1.38
N SER A 75 4.71 -22.92 2.37
CA SER A 75 3.25 -23.00 2.18
C SER A 75 2.57 -21.65 1.93
N GLN A 76 3.31 -20.53 1.84
CA GLN A 76 2.70 -19.22 1.65
C GLN A 76 2.18 -19.06 0.21
N ALA A 77 0.86 -19.06 0.06
CA ALA A 77 0.17 -18.86 -1.23
C ALA A 77 -0.57 -17.51 -1.33
N GLY A 78 -1.02 -16.94 -0.21
CA GLY A 78 -1.71 -15.64 -0.18
C GLY A 78 -0.74 -14.46 -0.18
N CYS A 79 -1.12 -13.37 -0.86
CA CYS A 79 -0.37 -12.10 -0.91
C CYS A 79 1.12 -12.30 -1.26
N ARG A 80 1.41 -13.22 -2.17
CA ARG A 80 2.76 -13.54 -2.62
C ARG A 80 3.24 -12.53 -3.68
#